data_AF-A0AAD6Y2D9-F1
#
_entry.id   AF-A0AAD6Y2D9-F1
#
_cell.length_a   1.000
_cell.length_b   1.000
_cell.length_c   1.000
_cell.angle_alpha   90.00
_cell.angle_beta   90.00
_cell.angle_gamma   90.00
#
_symmetry.space_group_name_H-M   'P 1'
#
loop_
_entity.id
_entity.type
_entity.pdbx_description
1 polymer ?
#
loop_
_entity_poly.entity_id
_entity_poly.type
_entity_poly.pdbx_seq_one_letter_code
_entity_poly.pdbx_strand_id
1 'polypeptide(L)'
;MKFLFSYSISKPFPRKYCHFLLGFGVVSLAAFATINAFLVGYDVITITSTHFDSTSVSDLAMWHTGNRTFGCVSHQFQLGDTFRTNISAFSYRIFDAGPSPSSQSEAGGLPAGAGFLYANQDLTACDVDQFEITVKPGDRLIRATVTIVCPPPLAFQAVASWAYSNHAMIGSRSVSAFPPNTLARAITDGMRNIMGEAYGDISNGLYTSNGTTTHPSQQIYKVIAQGEPSCDQSPPFHCVVGLFTSYNAISNTDLNILGASDIAADEANLYNVINVLYAGVRLDLGHWTADNLFTNTTSFRQLIPITSSANPAFRAIATTQGMAYANSTDPPLPDVPTPPAVVQIPYICNIMQRKPIGSFAVSVVSATLSMFLSTWGVMVAILSFIVDKNPGATSCESHSQIRVLLPSNSEKQVDSDSWKASVAELPAAPSRTYATQ
;
A
#
# COMPACT_ATOMS: atom_id res chain seq x y z
N MET A 1 -8.29 -14.32 -65.23
CA MET A 1 -9.66 -14.29 -64.69
C MET A 1 -10.21 -12.88 -64.83
N LYS A 2 -11.22 -12.67 -65.66
CA LYS A 2 -11.92 -11.38 -65.76
C LYS A 2 -13.01 -11.37 -64.70
N PHE A 3 -12.82 -10.59 -63.64
CA PHE A 3 -13.92 -10.23 -62.75
C PHE A 3 -14.78 -9.21 -63.49
N LEU A 4 -15.83 -9.68 -64.15
CA LEU A 4 -16.87 -8.80 -64.69
C LEU A 4 -17.62 -8.22 -63.50
N PHE A 5 -17.37 -6.94 -63.23
CA PHE A 5 -18.06 -6.17 -62.20
C PHE A 5 -19.50 -5.90 -62.68
N SER A 6 -20.40 -6.84 -62.47
CA SER A 6 -21.83 -6.63 -62.68
C SER A 6 -22.37 -5.83 -61.50
N TYR A 7 -22.69 -4.56 -61.71
CA TYR A 7 -23.36 -3.77 -60.66
C TYR A 7 -24.80 -4.27 -60.53
N SER A 8 -25.22 -4.64 -59.33
CA SER A 8 -26.63 -4.96 -59.09
C SER A 8 -27.44 -3.66 -59.20
N ILE A 9 -28.32 -3.57 -60.20
CA ILE A 9 -29.40 -2.58 -60.19
C ILE A 9 -30.19 -2.79 -58.88
N SER A 10 -30.15 -1.80 -57.99
CA SER A 10 -30.83 -1.86 -56.70
C SER A 10 -32.34 -1.94 -56.93
N LYS A 11 -32.94 -3.09 -56.63
CA LYS A 11 -34.41 -3.19 -56.61
C LYS A 11 -34.93 -2.30 -55.47
N PRO A 12 -35.93 -1.45 -55.70
CA PRO A 12 -36.52 -0.66 -54.62
C PRO A 12 -37.13 -1.61 -53.58
N PHE A 13 -36.63 -1.56 -52.35
CA PHE A 13 -37.20 -2.33 -51.26
C PHE A 13 -38.68 -1.95 -51.06
N PRO A 14 -39.58 -2.92 -50.83
CA PRO A 14 -40.98 -2.60 -50.57
C PRO A 14 -41.08 -1.65 -49.37
N ARG A 15 -41.87 -0.58 -49.52
CA ARG A 15 -42.00 0.52 -48.53
C ARG A 15 -42.25 0.04 -47.10
N LYS A 16 -42.89 -1.11 -46.92
CA LYS A 16 -43.15 -1.75 -45.60
C LYS A 16 -41.86 -2.15 -44.87
N TYR A 17 -40.80 -2.59 -45.57
CA TYR A 17 -39.52 -2.96 -44.95
C TYR A 17 -38.68 -1.74 -44.55
N CYS A 18 -38.89 -0.58 -45.17
CA CYS A 18 -38.14 0.64 -44.86
C CYS A 18 -38.39 1.10 -43.41
N HIS A 19 -39.66 1.11 -42.96
CA HIS A 19 -40.00 1.49 -41.58
C HIS A 19 -39.45 0.49 -40.55
N PHE A 20 -39.47 -0.80 -40.87
CA PHE A 20 -38.89 -1.83 -40.01
C PHE A 20 -37.37 -1.68 -39.88
N LEU A 21 -36.67 -1.49 -41.01
CA LEU A 21 -35.22 -1.28 -41.03
C LEU A 21 -34.79 -0.02 -40.27
N LEU A 22 -35.55 1.07 -40.40
CA LEU A 22 -35.29 2.30 -39.66
C LEU A 22 -35.50 2.09 -38.16
N GLY A 23 -36.61 1.45 -37.76
CA GLY A 23 -36.90 1.14 -36.36
C GLY A 23 -35.83 0.24 -35.74
N PHE A 24 -35.45 -0.83 -36.43
CA PHE A 24 -34.36 -1.71 -36.03
C PHE A 24 -33.03 -0.95 -35.92
N GLY A 25 -32.74 -0.07 -36.88
CA GLY A 25 -31.54 0.75 -36.88
C GLY A 25 -31.42 1.63 -35.64
N VAL A 26 -32.49 2.38 -35.31
CA VAL A 26 -32.50 3.28 -34.15
C VAL A 26 -32.41 2.50 -32.83
N VAL A 27 -33.19 1.42 -32.69
CA VAL A 27 -33.22 0.62 -31.45
C VAL A 27 -31.90 -0.09 -31.23
N SER A 28 -31.31 -0.71 -32.27
CA SER A 28 -30.02 -1.38 -32.15
C SER A 28 -28.87 -0.41 -31.86
N LEU A 29 -28.88 0.77 -32.48
CA LEU A 29 -27.87 1.81 -32.21
C LEU A 29 -27.95 2.28 -30.75
N ALA A 30 -29.15 2.55 -30.24
CA ALA A 30 -29.35 2.96 -28.84
C ALA A 30 -28.93 1.85 -27.86
N ALA A 31 -29.32 0.60 -28.13
CA ALA A 31 -28.95 -0.54 -27.31
C ALA A 31 -27.42 -0.76 -27.27
N PHE A 32 -26.76 -0.74 -28.43
CA PHE A 32 -25.29 -0.87 -28.49
C PHE A 32 -24.58 0.32 -27.86
N ALA A 33 -25.09 1.54 -27.99
CA ALA A 33 -24.53 2.71 -27.32
C ALA A 33 -24.58 2.56 -25.80
N THR A 34 -25.71 2.12 -25.25
CA THR A 34 -25.86 1.85 -23.82
C THR A 34 -24.91 0.73 -23.37
N ILE A 35 -24.87 -0.39 -24.09
CA ILE A 35 -23.99 -1.53 -23.76
C ILE A 35 -22.51 -1.10 -23.79
N ASN A 36 -22.08 -0.42 -24.84
CA ASN A 36 -20.68 0.01 -25.00
C ASN A 36 -20.28 1.11 -24.02
N ALA A 37 -21.22 1.96 -23.57
CA ALA A 37 -20.99 2.92 -22.49
C ALA A 37 -20.60 2.21 -21.19
N PHE A 38 -21.21 1.06 -20.89
CA PHE A 38 -20.85 0.25 -19.73
C PHE A 38 -19.58 -0.56 -19.96
N LEU A 39 -19.43 -1.22 -21.12
CA LEU A 39 -18.30 -2.13 -21.38
C LEU A 39 -16.96 -1.42 -21.65
N VAL A 40 -16.97 -0.26 -22.31
CA VAL A 40 -15.76 0.41 -22.82
C VAL A 40 -15.55 1.80 -22.19
N GLY A 41 -16.56 2.31 -21.48
CA GLY A 41 -16.54 3.63 -20.86
C GLY A 41 -15.68 3.76 -19.62
N TYR A 42 -15.25 2.64 -19.05
CA TYR A 42 -14.39 2.59 -17.87
C TYR A 42 -12.99 2.14 -18.26
N ASP A 43 -12.01 2.63 -17.52
CA ASP A 43 -10.62 2.20 -17.59
C ASP A 43 -10.17 1.71 -16.21
N VAL A 44 -9.25 0.76 -16.19
CA VAL A 44 -8.64 0.28 -14.95
C VAL A 44 -7.38 1.08 -14.75
N ILE A 45 -7.39 1.97 -13.76
CA ILE A 45 -6.21 2.75 -13.40
C ILE A 45 -5.60 2.19 -12.12
N THR A 46 -4.28 2.21 -12.09
CA THR A 46 -3.52 1.87 -10.89
C THR A 46 -3.27 3.14 -10.10
N ILE A 47 -3.80 3.21 -8.89
CA ILE A 47 -3.56 4.31 -7.95
C ILE A 47 -2.74 3.81 -6.75
N THR A 48 -1.96 4.71 -6.16
CA THR A 48 -1.33 4.46 -4.86
C THR A 48 -2.25 4.97 -3.75
N SER A 49 -2.67 4.10 -2.83
CA SER A 49 -3.53 4.43 -1.70
C SER A 49 -2.86 4.06 -0.38
N THR A 50 -3.10 4.81 0.69
CA THR A 50 -2.65 4.45 2.05
C THR A 50 -3.62 3.51 2.77
N HIS A 51 -4.79 3.27 2.19
CA HIS A 51 -5.82 2.40 2.75
C HIS A 51 -6.01 1.20 1.82
N PHE A 52 -5.87 -0.01 2.36
CA PHE A 52 -6.03 -1.24 1.58
C PHE A 52 -7.50 -1.46 1.16
N ASP A 53 -8.44 -1.02 1.98
CA ASP A 53 -9.87 -1.11 1.68
C ASP A 53 -10.38 0.04 0.79
N SER A 54 -9.49 0.75 0.10
CA SER A 54 -9.90 1.73 -0.89
C SER A 54 -10.46 1.03 -2.13
N THR A 55 -11.69 0.54 -2.03
CA THR A 55 -12.46 0.07 -3.17
C THR A 55 -13.06 1.29 -3.87
N SER A 56 -12.90 1.42 -5.20
CA SER A 56 -13.76 2.36 -5.90
C SER A 56 -15.17 1.78 -5.92
N VAL A 57 -16.04 2.42 -5.14
CA VAL A 57 -17.47 2.12 -5.08
C VAL A 57 -18.09 2.63 -6.38
N SER A 58 -17.91 1.88 -7.47
CA SER A 58 -18.88 1.95 -8.54
C SER A 58 -19.73 0.70 -8.43
N ASP A 59 -20.92 0.82 -7.85
CA ASP A 59 -21.97 -0.23 -7.78
C ASP A 59 -22.29 -0.85 -9.15
N LEU A 60 -21.85 -0.20 -10.23
CA LEU A 60 -21.90 -0.67 -11.61
C LEU A 60 -20.91 -1.80 -11.95
N ALA A 61 -19.99 -2.15 -11.05
CA ALA A 61 -19.04 -3.26 -11.23
C ALA A 61 -19.69 -4.67 -11.18
N MET A 62 -21.01 -4.75 -10.95
CA MET A 62 -21.79 -6.00 -10.89
C MET A 62 -21.60 -6.91 -12.13
N TRP A 63 -21.29 -6.34 -13.30
CA TRP A 63 -21.11 -7.08 -14.55
C TRP A 63 -19.70 -7.67 -14.74
N HIS A 64 -18.73 -7.33 -13.88
CA HIS A 64 -17.33 -7.75 -14.00
C HIS A 64 -16.91 -8.79 -12.93
N THR A 65 -17.86 -9.50 -12.32
CA THR A 65 -17.68 -10.44 -11.21
C THR A 65 -16.91 -11.74 -11.55
N GLY A 66 -16.37 -11.86 -12.77
CA GLY A 66 -15.52 -12.99 -13.17
C GLY A 66 -14.07 -12.80 -12.75
N ASN A 67 -13.73 -13.16 -11.50
CA ASN A 67 -12.37 -13.49 -11.02
C ASN A 67 -11.24 -12.47 -11.25
N ARG A 68 -11.54 -11.21 -11.60
CA ARG A 68 -10.52 -10.15 -11.70
C ARG A 68 -10.42 -9.45 -10.35
N THR A 69 -9.21 -9.48 -9.79
CA THR A 69 -8.85 -8.84 -8.52
C THR A 69 -8.86 -7.31 -8.68
N PHE A 70 -10.05 -6.71 -8.69
CA PHE A 70 -10.22 -5.28 -8.46
C PHE A 70 -10.04 -5.04 -6.96
N GLY A 71 -9.14 -4.14 -6.60
CA GLY A 71 -8.74 -3.92 -5.22
C GLY A 71 -7.26 -3.58 -5.08
N CYS A 72 -6.84 -3.44 -3.84
CA CYS A 72 -5.44 -3.23 -3.48
C CYS A 72 -4.69 -4.55 -3.43
N VAL A 73 -3.46 -4.54 -3.94
CA VAL A 73 -2.53 -5.67 -3.86
C VAL A 73 -1.82 -5.60 -2.52
N SER A 74 -1.69 -6.75 -1.84
CA SER A 74 -0.91 -6.85 -0.60
C SER A 74 0.54 -6.46 -0.85
N HIS A 75 1.14 -5.75 0.10
CA HIS A 75 2.54 -5.39 0.03
C HIS A 75 3.42 -6.54 0.52
N GLN A 76 4.44 -6.88 -0.24
CA GLN A 76 5.42 -7.87 0.17
C GLN A 76 6.57 -7.19 0.90
N PHE A 77 6.71 -7.48 2.19
CA PHE A 77 7.88 -7.07 2.96
C PHE A 77 9.00 -8.10 2.82
N GLN A 78 10.23 -7.62 2.68
CA GLN A 78 11.46 -8.42 2.66
C GLN A 78 12.27 -8.22 3.95
N LEU A 79 13.21 -9.13 4.21
CA LEU A 79 14.14 -8.98 5.33
C LEU A 79 14.99 -7.70 5.16
N GLY A 80 15.09 -6.93 6.24
CA GLY A 80 15.78 -5.65 6.26
C GLY A 80 14.90 -4.45 5.91
N ASP A 81 13.70 -4.67 5.38
CA ASP A 81 12.75 -3.59 5.14
C ASP A 81 12.36 -2.90 6.44
N THR A 82 12.10 -1.60 6.34
CA THR A 82 11.68 -0.78 7.46
C THR A 82 10.28 -0.25 7.25
N PHE A 83 9.47 -0.27 8.31
CA PHE A 83 8.11 0.24 8.26
C PHE A 83 7.78 1.10 9.48
N ARG A 84 6.66 1.80 9.36
CA ARG A 84 6.06 2.66 10.39
C ARG A 84 4.58 2.36 10.52
N THR A 85 4.01 2.53 11.71
CA THR A 85 2.56 2.47 11.91
C THR A 85 1.92 3.84 11.72
N ASN A 86 0.60 3.87 11.50
CA ASN A 86 -0.21 5.10 11.43
C ASN A 86 -0.12 5.99 12.68
N ILE A 87 0.28 5.42 13.83
CA ILE A 87 0.44 6.13 15.10
C ILE A 87 1.91 6.17 15.57
N SER A 88 2.87 5.82 14.71
CA SER A 88 4.22 5.48 15.15
C SER A 88 5.12 6.64 15.60
N ALA A 89 5.74 6.49 16.77
CA ALA A 89 6.97 7.16 17.18
C ALA A 89 8.22 6.42 16.66
N PHE A 90 8.13 5.10 16.53
CA PHE A 90 9.27 4.24 16.20
C PHE A 90 9.38 3.96 14.70
N SER A 91 10.51 3.38 14.31
CA SER A 91 10.70 2.76 13.01
C SER A 91 11.07 1.30 13.27
N TYR A 92 10.32 0.39 12.67
CA TYR A 92 10.53 -1.05 12.80
C TYR A 92 11.35 -1.54 11.62
N ARG A 93 12.31 -2.43 11.87
CA ARG A 93 13.08 -3.11 10.84
C ARG A 93 12.85 -4.60 10.93
N ILE A 94 12.37 -5.20 9.86
CA ILE A 94 12.11 -6.65 9.82
C ILE A 94 13.45 -7.37 9.73
N PHE A 95 13.67 -8.35 10.60
CA PHE A 95 14.90 -9.14 10.60
C PHE A 95 14.65 -10.64 10.50
N ASP A 96 13.42 -11.09 10.77
CA ASP A 96 13.01 -12.48 10.57
C ASP A 96 11.57 -12.54 10.07
N ALA A 97 11.28 -13.52 9.22
CA ALA A 97 9.96 -13.76 8.64
C ALA A 97 9.67 -15.26 8.70
N GLY A 98 8.77 -15.65 9.59
CA GLY A 98 8.30 -17.02 9.74
C GLY A 98 7.41 -17.47 8.58
N PRO A 99 7.13 -18.77 8.49
CA PRO A 99 6.23 -19.30 7.47
C PRO A 99 4.82 -18.75 7.67
N SER A 100 4.34 -17.94 6.72
CA SER A 100 2.95 -17.45 6.77
C SER A 100 1.99 -18.61 6.46
N PRO A 101 1.00 -18.90 7.33
CA PRO A 101 0.08 -20.02 7.14
C PRO A 101 -0.82 -19.86 5.90
N SER A 102 -0.99 -18.64 5.39
CA SER A 102 -1.80 -18.35 4.19
C SER A 102 -1.10 -18.73 2.88
N SER A 103 0.20 -19.09 2.92
CA SER A 103 0.98 -19.44 1.72
C SER A 103 0.76 -20.87 1.22
N GLN A 104 -0.05 -21.70 1.89
CA GLN A 104 -0.23 -23.11 1.53
C GLN A 104 -1.08 -23.36 0.28
N SER A 105 -1.72 -22.35 -0.32
CA SER A 105 -2.67 -22.57 -1.42
C SER A 105 -2.40 -21.84 -2.74
N GLU A 106 -1.37 -20.99 -2.84
CA GLU A 106 -1.04 -20.32 -4.11
C GLU A 106 0.28 -20.83 -4.70
N ALA A 107 0.24 -21.19 -5.99
CA ALA A 107 1.33 -21.82 -6.77
C ALA A 107 2.54 -20.89 -7.05
N GLY A 108 2.85 -19.99 -6.12
CA GLY A 108 3.95 -19.02 -6.18
C GLY A 108 4.45 -18.58 -4.80
N GLY A 109 4.19 -19.38 -3.74
CA GLY A 109 4.63 -19.09 -2.38
C GLY A 109 6.13 -18.84 -2.30
N LEU A 110 6.52 -17.75 -1.62
CA LEU A 110 7.92 -17.42 -1.35
C LEU A 110 8.55 -18.51 -0.47
N PRO A 111 9.84 -18.83 -0.65
CA PRO A 111 10.53 -19.72 0.27
C PRO A 111 10.47 -19.14 1.69
N ALA A 112 10.29 -20.01 2.69
CA ALA A 112 10.28 -19.62 4.10
C ALA A 112 11.50 -18.74 4.42
N GLY A 113 11.27 -17.60 5.07
CA GLY A 113 12.32 -16.61 5.40
C GLY A 113 12.57 -15.52 4.36
N ALA A 114 11.96 -15.55 3.17
CA ALA A 114 12.20 -14.48 2.18
C ALA A 114 11.36 -13.21 2.41
N GLY A 115 10.26 -13.30 3.16
CA GLY A 115 9.35 -12.18 3.40
C GLY A 115 7.94 -12.61 3.77
N PHE A 116 7.04 -11.64 3.94
CA PHE A 116 5.61 -11.87 4.20
C PHE A 116 4.74 -10.87 3.43
N LEU A 117 3.48 -11.25 3.19
CA LEU A 117 2.48 -10.38 2.55
C LEU A 117 1.66 -9.66 3.62
N TYR A 118 1.53 -8.36 3.48
CA TYR A 118 0.76 -7.49 4.37
C TYR A 118 -0.38 -6.80 3.62
N ALA A 119 -1.58 -6.87 4.18
CA ALA A 119 -2.82 -6.35 3.61
C ALA A 119 -3.63 -5.64 4.70
N ASN A 120 -3.01 -4.64 5.34
CA ASN A 120 -3.66 -3.79 6.34
C ASN A 120 -4.22 -4.54 7.56
N GLN A 121 -3.60 -5.68 7.92
CA GLN A 121 -3.94 -6.37 9.16
C GLN A 121 -3.48 -5.55 10.37
N ASP A 122 -4.22 -5.59 11.46
CA ASP A 122 -3.85 -4.92 12.69
C ASP A 122 -2.61 -5.56 13.33
N LEU A 123 -1.80 -4.73 14.00
CA LEU A 123 -0.59 -5.16 14.71
C LEU A 123 -0.85 -5.43 16.20
N THR A 124 -2.11 -5.48 16.62
CA THR A 124 -2.51 -5.63 18.03
C THR A 124 -2.05 -6.95 18.63
N ALA A 125 -1.86 -7.98 17.81
CA ALA A 125 -1.35 -9.28 18.23
C ALA A 125 0.19 -9.32 18.36
N CYS A 126 0.90 -8.31 17.86
CA CYS A 126 2.34 -8.20 18.01
C CYS A 126 2.68 -7.68 19.41
N ASP A 127 3.64 -8.32 20.08
CA ASP A 127 4.14 -7.85 21.38
C ASP A 127 5.67 -7.86 21.41
N VAL A 128 6.23 -7.24 22.44
CA VAL A 128 7.67 -7.24 22.71
C VAL A 128 8.07 -8.61 23.24
N ASP A 129 9.12 -9.17 22.66
CA ASP A 129 9.68 -10.49 23.02
C ASP A 129 10.99 -10.35 23.79
N GLN A 130 11.87 -9.45 23.33
CA GLN A 130 13.16 -9.21 23.96
C GLN A 130 13.47 -7.72 23.98
N PHE A 131 14.22 -7.26 24.97
CA PHE A 131 14.78 -5.92 25.00
C PHE A 131 16.27 -5.95 25.32
N GLU A 132 17.00 -4.98 24.78
CA GLU A 132 18.41 -4.74 25.03
C GLU A 132 18.66 -3.24 25.22
N ILE A 133 19.45 -2.88 26.23
CA ILE A 133 20.10 -1.58 26.34
C ILE A 133 21.58 -1.74 26.13
N THR A 134 22.12 -0.93 25.23
CA THR A 134 23.55 -0.68 25.10
C THR A 134 23.85 0.74 25.58
N VAL A 135 24.70 0.86 26.59
CA VAL A 135 25.30 2.14 27.02
C VAL A 135 26.75 2.18 26.58
N LYS A 136 27.16 3.28 25.94
CA LYS A 136 28.55 3.56 25.59
C LYS A 136 28.98 4.88 26.21
N PRO A 137 29.61 4.86 27.40
CA PRO A 137 30.00 6.08 28.09
C PRO A 137 30.95 6.96 27.26
N GLY A 138 31.91 6.34 26.56
CA GLY A 138 32.86 7.04 25.68
C GLY A 138 32.19 7.78 24.52
N ASP A 139 31.21 7.13 23.87
CA ASP A 139 30.43 7.72 22.77
C ASP A 139 29.31 8.63 23.26
N ARG A 140 29.11 8.74 24.58
CA ARG A 140 27.99 9.48 25.19
C ARG A 140 26.64 9.05 24.61
N LEU A 141 26.47 7.75 24.47
CA LEU A 141 25.36 7.13 23.74
C LEU A 141 24.63 6.12 24.62
N ILE A 142 23.32 6.29 24.74
CA ILE A 142 22.41 5.25 25.24
C ILE A 142 21.56 4.80 24.06
N ARG A 143 21.57 3.53 23.75
CA ARG A 143 20.71 2.91 22.74
C ARG A 143 19.89 1.82 23.42
N ALA A 144 18.58 1.88 23.27
CA ALA A 144 17.67 0.83 23.67
C ALA A 144 17.02 0.25 22.41
N THR A 145 16.98 -1.08 22.34
CA THR A 145 16.44 -1.86 21.24
C THR A 145 15.43 -2.85 21.79
N VAL A 146 14.31 -2.98 21.09
CA VAL A 146 13.31 -4.00 21.40
C VAL A 146 13.08 -4.86 20.17
N THR A 147 12.98 -6.15 20.41
CA THR A 147 12.53 -7.14 19.46
C THR A 147 11.05 -7.36 19.66
N ILE A 148 10.28 -7.24 18.59
CA ILE A 148 8.86 -7.53 18.57
C ILE A 148 8.62 -8.80 17.77
N VAL A 149 7.69 -9.62 18.26
CA VAL A 149 7.27 -10.85 17.60
C VAL A 149 5.79 -10.73 17.28
N CYS A 150 5.46 -10.94 16.01
CA CYS A 150 4.10 -10.98 15.52
C CYS A 150 3.71 -12.44 15.26
N PRO A 151 2.75 -13.01 16.02
CA PRO A 151 2.28 -14.37 15.78
C PRO A 151 1.56 -14.47 14.42
N PRO A 152 1.24 -15.70 13.97
CA PRO A 152 0.39 -15.89 12.80
C PRO A 152 -0.94 -15.11 12.92
N PRO A 153 -1.46 -14.53 11.83
CA PRO A 153 -1.12 -14.82 10.43
C PRO A 153 0.08 -14.04 9.86
N LEU A 154 0.56 -13.02 10.57
CA LEU A 154 1.66 -12.15 10.11
C LEU A 154 3.02 -12.86 10.20
N ALA A 155 3.26 -13.58 11.31
CA ALA A 155 4.42 -14.46 11.51
C ALA A 155 5.77 -13.80 11.16
N PHE A 156 6.07 -12.62 11.70
CA PHE A 156 7.36 -11.95 11.50
C PHE A 156 7.95 -11.41 12.80
N GLN A 157 9.25 -11.12 12.77
CA GLN A 157 9.93 -10.42 13.85
C GLN A 157 10.56 -9.14 13.33
N ALA A 158 10.48 -8.09 14.13
CA ALA A 158 11.05 -6.80 13.80
C ALA A 158 11.75 -6.18 15.01
N VAL A 159 12.71 -5.30 14.76
CA VAL A 159 13.42 -4.55 15.79
C VAL A 159 13.04 -3.08 15.70
N ALA A 160 12.68 -2.50 16.84
CA ALA A 160 12.63 -1.05 17.00
C ALA A 160 13.78 -0.60 17.89
N SER A 161 14.31 0.59 17.60
CA SER A 161 15.41 1.14 18.38
C SER A 161 15.19 2.61 18.65
N TRP A 162 15.62 3.03 19.83
CA TRP A 162 15.71 4.42 20.23
C TRP A 162 17.11 4.70 20.76
N ALA A 163 17.63 5.88 20.45
CA ALA A 163 18.95 6.26 20.92
C ALA A 163 18.95 7.72 21.35
N TYR A 164 19.67 7.97 22.43
CA TYR A 164 19.87 9.30 23.00
C TYR A 164 21.37 9.59 23.14
N SER A 165 21.75 10.80 22.77
CA SER A 165 23.08 11.34 22.97
C SER A 165 22.97 12.85 23.17
N ASN A 166 24.06 13.47 23.64
CA ASN A 166 24.16 14.91 23.84
C ASN A 166 24.25 15.72 22.53
N HIS A 167 24.36 15.04 21.38
CA HIS A 167 24.36 15.65 20.07
C HIS A 167 23.19 15.11 19.24
N ALA A 168 22.74 15.90 18.27
CA ALA A 168 21.68 15.50 17.36
C ALA A 168 22.12 14.28 16.54
N MET A 169 21.40 13.17 16.65
CA MET A 169 21.65 12.01 15.80
C MET A 169 21.02 12.23 14.43
N ILE A 170 21.81 12.00 13.37
CA ILE A 170 21.29 12.02 12.00
C ILE A 170 20.19 10.96 11.89
N GLY A 171 19.03 11.37 11.36
CA GLY A 171 17.87 10.50 11.21
C GLY A 171 16.97 10.39 12.45
N SER A 172 17.36 10.97 13.60
CA SER A 172 16.43 11.11 14.72
C SER A 172 15.35 12.15 14.38
N ARG A 173 14.08 11.82 14.67
CA ARG A 173 12.99 12.79 14.55
C ARG A 173 12.96 13.66 15.80
N SER A 174 12.99 14.97 15.59
CA SER A 174 12.70 15.92 16.67
C SER A 174 11.26 15.71 17.15
N VAL A 175 11.03 15.87 18.45
CA VAL A 175 9.69 15.97 19.07
C VAL A 175 8.79 16.92 18.28
N SER A 176 9.35 18.04 17.80
CA SER A 176 8.63 19.07 17.07
C SER A 176 8.14 18.65 15.69
N ALA A 177 8.59 17.50 15.17
CA ALA A 177 8.12 16.95 13.90
C ALA A 177 6.73 16.31 14.03
N PHE A 178 6.26 16.05 15.25
CA PHE A 178 4.95 15.49 15.52
C PHE A 178 3.97 16.61 15.89
N PRO A 179 2.72 16.57 15.39
CA PRO A 179 1.70 17.51 15.81
C PRO A 179 1.52 17.48 17.34
N PRO A 180 1.20 18.63 17.96
CA PRO A 180 0.77 18.63 19.35
C PRO A 180 -0.39 17.64 19.52
N ASN A 181 -0.42 16.93 20.65
CA ASN A 181 -1.50 15.99 21.03
C ASN A 181 -1.48 14.65 20.27
N THR A 182 -0.33 14.27 19.72
CA THR A 182 -0.18 12.95 19.11
C THR A 182 0.49 11.99 20.07
N LEU A 183 0.05 10.74 20.04
CA LEU A 183 0.65 9.66 20.80
C LEU A 183 2.16 9.55 20.51
N ALA A 184 2.53 9.63 19.23
CA ALA A 184 3.93 9.57 18.80
C ALA A 184 4.80 10.65 19.47
N ARG A 185 4.25 11.85 19.65
CA ARG A 185 4.93 12.94 20.37
C ARG A 185 5.12 12.61 21.85
N ALA A 186 4.06 12.15 22.51
CA ALA A 186 4.11 11.77 23.92
C ALA A 186 5.14 10.67 24.20
N ILE A 187 5.17 9.64 23.36
CA ILE A 187 6.19 8.57 23.41
C ILE A 187 7.59 9.16 23.22
N THR A 188 7.78 9.97 22.18
CA THR A 188 9.08 10.61 21.89
C THR A 188 9.56 11.51 23.02
N ASP A 189 8.67 12.30 23.63
CA ASP A 189 8.98 13.16 24.78
C ASP A 189 9.30 12.32 26.03
N GLY A 190 8.52 11.27 26.31
CA GLY A 190 8.79 10.36 27.42
C GLY A 190 10.14 9.68 27.31
N MET A 191 10.45 9.13 26.13
CA MET A 191 11.74 8.52 25.82
C MET A 191 12.89 9.50 25.96
N ARG A 192 12.74 10.74 25.47
CA ARG A 192 13.77 11.78 25.56
C ARG A 192 14.07 12.16 27.01
N ASN A 193 13.03 12.31 27.84
CA ASN A 193 13.20 12.73 29.23
C ASN A 193 13.88 11.64 30.05
N ILE A 194 13.39 10.40 29.97
CA ILE A 194 13.92 9.29 30.77
C ILE A 194 15.32 8.89 30.33
N MET A 195 15.62 8.88 29.03
CA MET A 195 17.00 8.68 28.59
C MET A 195 17.91 9.85 28.93
N GLY A 196 17.39 11.07 29.07
CA GLY A 196 18.15 12.22 29.56
C GLY A 196 18.58 12.04 31.02
N GLU A 197 17.72 11.44 31.86
CA GLU A 197 18.04 11.09 33.24
C GLU A 197 19.11 9.98 33.29
N ALA A 198 18.93 8.88 32.54
CA ALA A 198 19.94 7.83 32.44
C ALA A 198 21.27 8.33 31.83
N TYR A 199 21.22 9.34 30.95
CA TYR A 199 22.40 10.02 30.43
C TYR A 199 23.12 10.83 31.51
N GLY A 200 22.41 11.30 32.53
CA GLY A 200 22.97 11.96 33.72
C GLY A 200 24.10 11.11 34.33
N ASP A 201 23.90 9.80 34.45
CA ASP A 201 24.90 8.87 34.98
C ASP A 201 26.17 8.80 34.13
N ILE A 202 26.03 8.88 32.80
CA ILE A 202 27.18 8.99 31.88
C ILE A 202 27.92 10.30 32.14
N SER A 203 27.18 11.41 32.22
CA SER A 203 27.77 12.73 32.41
C SER A 203 28.47 12.90 33.75
N ASN A 204 27.99 12.22 34.79
CA ASN A 204 28.55 12.19 36.13
C ASN A 204 29.70 11.17 36.28
N GLY A 205 30.02 10.41 35.23
CA GLY A 205 31.09 9.42 35.26
C GLY A 205 30.79 8.22 36.17
N LEU A 206 29.51 7.86 36.36
CA LEU A 206 29.11 6.77 37.26
C LEU A 206 29.35 5.37 36.67
N TYR A 207 29.56 5.27 35.35
CA TYR A 207 29.91 4.02 34.67
C TYR A 207 31.38 3.64 34.90
N THR A 208 31.65 3.15 36.10
CA THR A 208 32.95 2.64 36.53
C THR A 208 32.82 1.23 37.10
N SER A 209 33.92 0.50 37.14
CA SER A 209 33.96 -0.77 37.87
C SER A 209 34.02 -0.54 39.38
N ASN A 210 33.33 -1.40 40.14
CA ASN A 210 33.48 -1.50 41.59
C ASN A 210 34.91 -1.98 41.88
N GLY A 211 35.80 -1.01 42.12
CA GLY A 211 37.21 -1.31 42.37
C GLY A 211 37.36 -2.31 43.51
N THR A 212 38.12 -3.38 43.27
CA THR A 212 38.56 -4.31 44.32
C THR A 212 39.98 -3.95 44.74
N THR A 213 40.48 -4.57 45.80
CA THR A 213 41.88 -4.38 46.23
C THR A 213 42.90 -4.78 45.15
N THR A 214 42.52 -5.67 44.22
CA THR A 214 43.38 -6.13 43.13
C THR A 214 43.14 -5.40 41.81
N HIS A 215 41.97 -4.79 41.61
CA HIS A 215 41.65 -4.03 40.40
C HIS A 215 41.11 -2.64 40.78
N PRO A 216 41.85 -1.54 40.52
CA PRO A 216 41.36 -0.20 40.78
C PRO A 216 40.10 0.07 39.95
N SER A 217 39.28 1.05 40.37
CA SER A 217 38.12 1.47 39.58
C SER A 217 38.56 1.91 38.18
N GLN A 218 37.96 1.30 37.17
CA GLN A 218 38.24 1.55 35.76
C GLN A 218 36.99 2.11 35.09
N GLN A 219 37.17 2.92 34.05
CA GLN A 219 36.05 3.36 33.23
C GLN A 219 35.51 2.21 32.39
N ILE A 220 34.20 2.16 32.23
CA ILE A 220 33.52 1.17 31.40
C ILE A 220 33.46 1.68 29.95
N TYR A 221 33.81 0.83 28.99
CA TYR A 221 33.69 1.10 27.56
C TYR A 221 32.27 0.91 27.04
N LYS A 222 31.62 -0.20 27.44
CA LYS A 222 30.27 -0.56 27.01
C LYS A 222 29.54 -1.30 28.13
N VAL A 223 28.28 -0.98 28.38
CA VAL A 223 27.35 -1.80 29.17
C VAL A 223 26.30 -2.38 28.24
N ILE A 224 25.97 -3.65 28.44
CA ILE A 224 24.90 -4.35 27.73
C ILE A 224 23.99 -4.97 28.79
N ALA A 225 22.73 -4.57 28.76
CA ALA A 225 21.67 -5.13 29.58
C ALA A 225 20.65 -5.78 28.65
N GLN A 226 20.30 -7.04 28.85
CA GLN A 226 19.27 -7.73 28.07
C GLN A 226 18.27 -8.37 29.00
N GLY A 227 17.03 -8.49 28.54
CA GLY A 227 15.98 -9.17 29.27
C GLY A 227 14.79 -9.50 28.39
N GLU A 228 13.85 -10.21 28.99
CA GLU A 228 12.59 -10.63 28.39
C GLU A 228 11.45 -10.15 29.29
N PRO A 229 10.29 -9.77 28.74
CA PRO A 229 9.13 -9.46 29.54
C PRO A 229 8.61 -10.73 30.21
N SER A 230 8.18 -10.59 31.46
CA SER A 230 7.47 -11.65 32.18
C SER A 230 5.99 -11.53 31.87
N CYS A 231 5.46 -12.48 31.09
CA CYS A 231 4.06 -12.55 30.71
C CYS A 231 3.31 -13.62 31.50
N ASP A 232 2.10 -13.30 31.97
CA ASP A 232 1.18 -14.28 32.53
C ASP A 232 0.78 -15.33 31.48
N GLN A 233 0.67 -16.60 31.88
CA GLN A 233 0.33 -17.68 30.95
C GLN A 233 -1.16 -17.71 30.57
N SER A 234 -2.01 -16.94 31.26
CA SER A 234 -3.47 -16.93 31.06
C SER A 234 -3.97 -15.58 30.58
N PRO A 235 -4.86 -15.51 29.57
CA PRO A 235 -5.49 -14.26 29.13
C PRO A 235 -6.29 -13.58 30.25
N PRO A 236 -6.32 -12.23 30.33
CA PRO A 236 -5.58 -11.30 29.48
C PRO A 236 -4.07 -11.35 29.78
N PHE A 237 -3.25 -11.48 28.74
CA PHE A 237 -1.79 -11.56 28.88
C PHE A 237 -1.27 -10.24 29.48
N HIS A 238 -1.07 -10.22 30.79
CA HIS A 238 -0.39 -9.15 31.46
C HIS A 238 1.10 -9.42 31.35
N CYS A 239 1.81 -8.49 30.72
CA CYS A 239 3.24 -8.59 30.52
C CYS A 239 3.89 -7.38 31.16
N VAL A 240 4.85 -7.64 32.03
CA VAL A 240 5.67 -6.63 32.70
C VAL A 240 7.12 -6.79 32.29
N VAL A 241 7.88 -5.70 32.37
CA VAL A 241 9.33 -5.75 32.17
C VAL A 241 9.92 -6.62 33.29
N GLY A 242 10.51 -7.76 32.90
CA GLY A 242 11.23 -8.64 33.82
C GLY A 242 12.58 -8.07 34.24
N LEU A 243 13.26 -8.77 35.15
CA LEU A 243 14.65 -8.46 35.48
C LEU A 243 15.56 -8.71 34.26
N PHE A 244 16.70 -8.02 34.21
CA PHE A 244 17.72 -8.30 33.19
C PHE A 244 18.20 -9.75 33.32
N THR A 245 18.08 -10.52 32.24
CA THR A 245 18.63 -11.87 32.14
C THR A 245 20.15 -11.82 31.97
N SER A 246 20.68 -10.75 31.39
CA SER A 246 22.10 -10.46 31.37
C SER A 246 22.38 -8.98 31.63
N TYR A 247 23.38 -8.71 32.46
CA TYR A 247 23.88 -7.36 32.74
C TYR A 247 25.41 -7.42 32.81
N ASN A 248 26.04 -7.07 31.69
CA ASN A 248 27.49 -7.20 31.50
C ASN A 248 28.09 -5.87 31.07
N ALA A 249 29.33 -5.62 31.47
CA ALA A 249 30.12 -4.48 31.02
C ALA A 249 31.42 -4.92 30.38
N ILE A 250 32.00 -4.06 29.54
CA ILE A 250 33.32 -4.22 28.95
C ILE A 250 34.20 -3.11 29.53
N SER A 251 35.28 -3.47 30.21
CA SER A 251 36.24 -2.50 30.73
C SER A 251 36.97 -1.78 29.58
N ASN A 252 37.27 -0.49 29.78
CA ASN A 252 37.95 0.33 28.77
C ASN A 252 39.45 0.03 28.64
N THR A 253 40.10 -0.51 29.68
CA THR A 253 41.57 -0.67 29.69
C THR A 253 42.04 -2.01 29.17
N ASP A 254 41.35 -3.09 29.53
CA ASP A 254 41.76 -4.47 29.24
C ASP A 254 40.72 -5.24 28.40
N LEU A 255 39.58 -4.61 28.08
CA LEU A 255 38.46 -5.21 27.35
C LEU A 255 37.88 -6.47 28.03
N ASN A 256 38.12 -6.64 29.33
CA ASN A 256 37.55 -7.74 30.07
C ASN A 256 36.04 -7.56 30.24
N ILE A 257 35.32 -8.68 30.22
CA ILE A 257 33.89 -8.73 30.49
C ILE A 257 33.69 -8.75 32.00
N LEU A 258 33.01 -7.73 32.52
CA LEU A 258 32.67 -7.55 33.92
C LEU A 258 31.22 -7.98 34.16
N GLY A 259 30.99 -8.65 35.28
CA GLY A 259 29.65 -9.05 35.69
C GLY A 259 28.87 -7.94 36.38
N ALA A 260 27.60 -8.19 36.69
CA ALA A 260 26.71 -7.21 37.30
C ALA A 260 27.21 -6.64 38.63
N SER A 261 27.82 -7.46 39.48
CA SER A 261 28.36 -7.05 40.79
C SER A 261 29.53 -6.08 40.68
N ASP A 262 30.18 -6.03 39.51
CA ASP A 262 31.42 -5.27 39.30
C ASP A 262 31.13 -3.89 38.68
N ILE A 263 29.86 -3.52 38.49
CA ILE A 263 29.46 -2.27 37.83
C ILE A 263 28.84 -1.33 38.87
N ALA A 264 29.34 -0.10 38.95
CA ALA A 264 28.86 0.91 39.90
C ALA A 264 27.62 1.71 39.41
N ALA A 265 27.16 1.48 38.18
CA ALA A 265 26.07 2.23 37.57
C ALA A 265 24.70 1.84 38.16
N ASP A 266 23.78 2.82 38.19
CA ASP A 266 22.43 2.61 38.71
C ASP A 266 21.56 1.80 37.72
N GLU A 267 21.29 0.55 38.06
CA GLU A 267 20.42 -0.33 37.29
C GLU A 267 18.98 0.20 37.20
N ALA A 268 18.51 0.96 38.20
CA ALA A 268 17.15 1.50 38.25
C ALA A 268 16.87 2.47 37.09
N ASN A 269 17.87 3.28 36.69
CA ASN A 269 17.73 4.19 35.56
C ASN A 269 17.59 3.43 34.23
N LEU A 270 18.26 2.28 34.09
CA LEU A 270 18.13 1.43 32.91
C LEU A 270 16.77 0.73 32.86
N TYR A 271 16.24 0.30 34.02
CA TYR A 271 14.86 -0.20 34.10
C TYR A 271 13.84 0.86 33.73
N ASN A 272 14.02 2.12 34.17
CA ASN A 272 13.12 3.21 33.76
C ASN A 272 13.11 3.39 32.24
N VAL A 273 14.29 3.33 31.60
CA VAL A 273 14.41 3.40 30.13
C VAL A 273 13.67 2.25 29.45
N ILE A 274 13.85 1.00 29.90
CA ILE A 274 13.13 -0.14 29.30
C ILE A 274 11.63 -0.04 29.55
N ASN A 275 11.17 0.30 30.75
CA ASN A 275 9.73 0.41 31.04
C ASN A 275 9.04 1.40 30.11
N VAL A 276 9.67 2.55 29.84
CA VAL A 276 9.12 3.57 28.95
C VAL A 276 9.18 3.11 27.49
N LEU A 277 10.27 2.48 27.07
CA LEU A 277 10.38 1.92 25.71
C LEU A 277 9.34 0.83 25.47
N TYR A 278 9.23 -0.11 26.40
CA TYR A 278 8.29 -1.22 26.39
C TYR A 278 6.84 -0.74 26.30
N ALA A 279 6.44 0.16 27.21
CA ALA A 279 5.09 0.74 27.20
C ALA A 279 4.82 1.55 25.92
N GLY A 280 5.83 2.25 25.41
CA GLY A 280 5.74 3.04 24.20
C GLY A 280 5.53 2.16 22.97
N VAL A 281 6.34 1.11 22.81
CA VAL A 281 6.28 0.20 21.66
C VAL A 281 4.97 -0.56 21.61
N ARG A 282 4.47 -1.05 22.75
CA ARG A 282 3.15 -1.71 22.80
C ARG A 282 2.04 -0.77 22.33
N LEU A 283 2.06 0.47 22.81
CA LEU A 283 1.06 1.47 22.42
C LEU A 283 1.19 1.86 20.94
N ASP A 284 2.40 1.88 20.40
CA ASP A 284 2.74 2.13 18.99
C ASP A 284 2.23 1.05 18.04
N LEU A 285 2.20 -0.21 18.52
CA LEU A 285 1.64 -1.39 17.87
C LEU A 285 0.12 -1.52 18.09
N GLY A 286 -0.49 -0.59 18.84
CA GLY A 286 -1.92 -0.61 19.15
C GLY A 286 -2.30 -1.63 20.22
N HIS A 287 -1.30 -2.22 20.91
CA HIS A 287 -1.50 -3.09 22.05
C HIS A 287 -1.79 -2.26 23.30
N TRP A 288 -3.06 -1.97 23.54
CA TRP A 288 -3.50 -1.23 24.71
C TRP A 288 -3.53 -2.12 25.97
N THR A 289 -3.09 -1.56 27.10
CA THR A 289 -3.21 -2.18 28.42
C THR A 289 -3.62 -1.13 29.46
N ALA A 290 -4.46 -1.51 30.43
CA ALA A 290 -4.91 -0.62 31.50
C ALA A 290 -3.74 -0.06 32.34
N ASP A 291 -2.63 -0.79 32.43
CA ASP A 291 -1.43 -0.39 33.18
C ASP A 291 -0.35 0.29 32.31
N ASN A 292 -0.70 0.75 31.10
CA ASN A 292 0.30 1.39 30.24
C ASN A 292 0.76 2.72 30.86
N LEU A 293 2.08 2.89 30.94
CA LEU A 293 2.74 4.05 31.54
C LEU A 293 2.34 5.40 30.90
N PHE A 294 1.95 5.41 29.61
CA PHE A 294 1.56 6.62 28.89
C PHE A 294 0.09 6.99 29.08
N THR A 295 -0.76 6.05 29.46
CA THR A 295 -2.21 6.28 29.63
C THR A 295 -2.63 6.31 31.10
N ASN A 296 -1.93 5.58 31.98
CA ASN A 296 -2.24 5.46 33.40
C ASN A 296 -1.19 6.14 34.29
N THR A 297 -1.59 7.23 34.94
CA THR A 297 -0.72 8.02 35.83
C THR A 297 -0.33 7.28 37.12
N THR A 298 -1.15 6.33 37.56
CA THR A 298 -0.85 5.50 38.74
C THR A 298 0.28 4.53 38.42
N SER A 299 0.16 3.81 37.30
CA SER A 299 1.20 2.89 36.82
C SER A 299 2.51 3.63 36.57
N PHE A 300 2.44 4.84 36.01
CA PHE A 300 3.61 5.72 35.87
C PHE A 300 4.33 5.97 37.21
N ARG A 301 3.59 6.37 38.25
CA ARG A 301 4.18 6.70 39.57
C ARG A 301 4.75 5.48 40.29
N GLN A 302 4.17 4.31 40.05
CA GLN A 302 4.63 3.06 40.65
C GLN A 302 5.91 2.56 39.98
N LEU A 303 5.99 2.64 38.65
CA LEU A 303 7.11 2.09 37.87
C LEU A 303 8.32 3.03 37.82
N ILE A 304 8.11 4.35 37.80
CA ILE A 304 9.18 5.34 37.73
C ILE A 304 9.17 6.13 39.04
N PRO A 305 9.86 5.66 40.09
CA PRO A 305 9.97 6.39 41.34
C PRO A 305 10.72 7.71 41.09
N ILE A 306 9.99 8.81 41.12
CA ILE A 306 10.54 10.16 40.92
C ILE A 306 11.37 10.51 42.16
N THR A 307 12.66 10.17 42.16
CA THR A 307 13.49 10.35 43.37
C THR A 307 14.02 11.76 43.56
N SER A 308 14.22 12.58 42.51
CA SER A 308 14.34 14.04 42.69
C SER A 308 14.49 14.85 41.39
N SER A 309 13.57 15.79 41.16
CA SER A 309 13.77 17.08 40.46
C SER A 309 14.17 17.18 38.97
N ALA A 310 14.56 16.13 38.24
CA ALA A 310 15.28 16.31 36.98
C ALA A 310 14.47 16.84 35.77
N ASN A 311 13.13 16.73 35.72
CA ASN A 311 12.34 17.44 34.71
C ASN A 311 10.94 17.88 35.20
N PRO A 312 10.73 19.18 35.51
CA PRO A 312 9.44 19.67 36.00
C PRO A 312 8.31 19.56 34.97
N ALA A 313 8.62 19.55 33.67
CA ALA A 313 7.61 19.41 32.61
C ALA A 313 7.09 17.96 32.53
N PHE A 314 8.00 16.99 32.60
CA PHE A 314 7.65 15.56 32.65
C PHE A 314 6.78 15.24 33.86
N ARG A 315 7.11 15.84 35.01
CA ARG A 315 6.33 15.72 36.24
C ARG A 315 4.97 16.41 36.15
N ALA A 316 4.89 17.62 35.59
CA ALA A 316 3.62 18.34 35.41
C ALA A 316 2.64 17.57 34.51
N ILE A 317 3.17 16.97 33.44
CA ILE A 317 2.38 16.15 32.51
C ILE A 317 1.91 14.87 33.23
N ALA A 318 2.84 14.06 33.75
CA ALA A 318 2.50 12.79 34.40
C ALA A 318 1.59 12.93 35.64
N THR A 319 1.57 14.09 36.29
CA THR A 319 0.75 14.31 37.49
C THR A 319 -0.70 14.68 37.20
N THR A 320 -1.00 15.24 36.01
CA THR A 320 -2.31 15.84 35.72
C THR A 320 -3.12 15.05 34.70
N GLN A 321 -2.51 14.59 33.62
CA GLN A 321 -3.15 13.83 32.54
C GLN A 321 -2.09 12.85 31.98
N GLY A 322 -2.41 11.56 31.80
CA GLY A 322 -1.44 10.59 31.27
C GLY A 322 -0.67 11.15 30.06
N MET A 323 0.62 10.83 29.92
CA MET A 323 1.52 11.51 28.98
C MET A 323 1.01 11.55 27.54
N ALA A 324 0.24 10.55 27.11
CA ALA A 324 -0.41 10.50 25.80
C ALA A 324 -1.39 11.67 25.53
N TYR A 325 -1.88 12.35 26.58
CA TYR A 325 -3.00 13.29 26.53
C TYR A 325 -2.67 14.70 27.02
N ALA A 326 -1.38 15.01 27.17
CA ALA A 326 -0.85 16.19 27.87
C ALA A 326 -1.32 17.58 27.37
N ASN A 327 -2.13 17.70 26.32
CA ASN A 327 -2.41 18.99 25.69
C ASN A 327 -3.81 19.12 25.01
N SER A 328 -4.87 18.66 25.71
CA SER A 328 -6.29 18.99 25.44
C SER A 328 -7.00 18.31 24.26
N THR A 329 -7.23 17.02 24.40
CA THR A 329 -8.54 16.39 24.15
C THR A 329 -8.85 15.60 25.40
N ASP A 330 -10.09 15.60 25.89
CA ASP A 330 -10.47 14.80 27.07
C ASP A 330 -9.78 13.43 26.95
N PRO A 331 -8.86 13.06 27.87
CA PRO A 331 -8.22 11.76 27.80
C PRO A 331 -9.38 10.79 27.72
N PRO A 332 -9.44 9.94 26.67
CA PRO A 332 -10.48 8.96 26.62
C PRO A 332 -10.33 8.16 27.93
N LEU A 333 -11.47 7.78 28.52
CA LEU A 333 -11.48 7.11 29.83
C LEU A 333 -10.36 6.05 29.86
N PRO A 334 -9.68 5.83 30.99
CA PRO A 334 -8.52 4.95 31.08
C PRO A 334 -8.69 3.66 30.27
N ASP A 335 -9.92 3.14 30.22
CA ASP A 335 -10.39 1.93 29.53
C ASP A 335 -10.76 2.05 28.04
N VAL A 336 -10.49 3.17 27.36
CA VAL A 336 -10.78 3.30 25.92
C VAL A 336 -9.60 2.76 25.12
N PRO A 337 -9.80 1.70 24.32
CA PRO A 337 -8.76 1.13 23.50
C PRO A 337 -8.20 2.15 22.51
N THR A 338 -6.89 2.15 22.32
CA THR A 338 -6.28 2.88 21.20
C THR A 338 -6.80 2.32 19.88
N PRO A 339 -6.95 3.16 18.83
CA PRO A 339 -7.27 2.66 17.51
C PRO A 339 -6.21 1.62 17.09
N PRO A 340 -6.59 0.57 16.33
CA PRO A 340 -5.65 -0.46 15.92
C PRO A 340 -4.51 0.17 15.10
N ALA A 341 -3.29 -0.25 15.41
CA ALA A 341 -2.14 0.19 14.63
C ALA A 341 -2.06 -0.63 13.34
N VAL A 342 -1.89 0.07 12.23
CA VAL A 342 -1.69 -0.53 10.91
C VAL A 342 -0.41 0.03 10.31
N VAL A 343 0.29 -0.79 9.53
CA VAL A 343 1.49 -0.37 8.83
C VAL A 343 1.13 0.65 7.76
N GLN A 344 1.74 1.83 7.84
CA GLN A 344 1.53 2.93 6.93
C GLN A 344 2.44 2.77 5.70
N ILE A 345 1.90 2.15 4.66
CA ILE A 345 2.57 1.95 3.37
C ILE A 345 1.64 2.32 2.21
N PRO A 346 2.21 2.71 1.06
CA PRO A 346 1.43 2.87 -0.16
C PRO A 346 1.10 1.50 -0.76
N TYR A 347 -0.19 1.20 -0.85
CA TYR A 347 -0.72 0.07 -1.59
C TYR A 347 -0.96 0.45 -3.04
N ILE A 348 -0.74 -0.52 -3.93
CA ILE A 348 -1.05 -0.39 -5.35
C ILE A 348 -2.44 -0.95 -5.56
N CYS A 349 -3.38 -0.09 -5.94
CA CYS A 349 -4.80 -0.44 -6.07
C CYS A 349 -5.27 -0.25 -7.49
N ASN A 350 -5.89 -1.28 -8.05
CA ASN A 350 -6.51 -1.22 -9.36
C ASN A 350 -7.97 -0.85 -9.18
N ILE A 351 -8.31 0.39 -9.53
CA ILE A 351 -9.67 0.91 -9.45
C ILE A 351 -10.23 1.16 -10.84
N MET A 352 -11.53 0.93 -10.99
CA MET A 352 -12.23 1.37 -12.20
C MET A 352 -12.53 2.86 -12.10
N GLN A 353 -12.04 3.62 -13.07
CA GLN A 353 -12.38 5.02 -13.23
C GLN A 353 -13.05 5.24 -14.58
N ARG A 354 -14.09 6.09 -14.61
CA ARG A 354 -14.71 6.51 -15.87
C ARG A 354 -13.67 7.25 -16.71
N LYS A 355 -13.57 6.92 -18.00
CA LYS A 355 -12.70 7.63 -18.93
C LYS A 355 -13.05 9.12 -18.98
N PRO A 356 -12.06 10.01 -19.20
CA PRO A 356 -12.32 11.41 -19.50
C PRO A 356 -13.34 11.54 -20.65
N ILE A 357 -14.20 12.56 -20.60
CA ILE A 357 -15.37 12.69 -21.49
C ILE A 357 -15.04 12.49 -22.98
N GLY A 358 -13.91 13.04 -23.44
CA GLY A 358 -13.45 12.87 -24.83
C GLY A 358 -13.14 11.42 -25.18
N SER A 359 -12.27 10.77 -24.40
CA SER A 359 -11.91 9.37 -24.60
C SER A 359 -13.09 8.43 -24.41
N PHE A 360 -14.01 8.76 -23.48
CA PHE A 360 -15.26 8.04 -23.29
C PHE A 360 -16.12 8.10 -24.56
N ALA A 361 -16.40 9.29 -25.09
CA ALA A 361 -17.23 9.46 -26.28
C ALA A 361 -16.64 8.73 -27.50
N VAL A 362 -15.34 8.88 -27.75
CA VAL A 362 -14.66 8.22 -28.88
C VAL A 362 -14.71 6.70 -28.75
N SER A 363 -14.46 6.17 -27.54
CA SER A 363 -14.50 4.72 -27.28
C SER A 363 -15.91 4.15 -27.49
N VAL A 364 -16.94 4.84 -26.98
CA VAL A 364 -18.34 4.38 -27.11
C VAL A 364 -18.82 4.46 -28.55
N VAL A 365 -18.56 5.57 -29.25
CA VAL A 365 -18.97 5.75 -30.64
C VAL A 365 -18.29 4.72 -31.56
N SER A 366 -16.97 4.53 -31.41
CA SER A 366 -16.24 3.56 -32.23
C SER A 366 -16.71 2.12 -32.03
N ALA A 367 -16.89 1.69 -30.78
CA ALA A 367 -17.42 0.37 -30.47
C ALA A 367 -18.88 0.19 -30.97
N THR A 368 -19.72 1.20 -30.78
CA THR A 368 -21.13 1.19 -31.21
C THR A 368 -21.25 1.10 -32.72
N LEU A 369 -20.50 1.91 -33.46
CA LEU A 369 -20.51 1.86 -34.93
C LEU A 369 -20.01 0.51 -35.46
N SER A 370 -18.97 -0.07 -34.85
CA SER A 370 -18.44 -1.38 -35.26
C SER A 370 -19.47 -2.51 -35.07
N MET A 371 -20.12 -2.58 -33.89
CA MET A 371 -21.16 -3.58 -33.60
C MET A 371 -22.41 -3.37 -34.46
N PHE A 372 -22.79 -2.09 -34.65
CA PHE A 372 -23.93 -1.72 -35.48
C PHE A 372 -23.72 -2.13 -36.94
N LEU A 373 -22.59 -1.76 -37.55
CA LEU A 373 -22.28 -2.10 -38.94
C LEU A 373 -22.22 -3.61 -39.16
N SER A 374 -21.67 -4.36 -38.20
CA SER A 374 -21.62 -5.82 -38.25
C SER A 374 -23.02 -6.43 -38.22
N THR A 375 -23.86 -5.99 -37.28
CA THR A 375 -25.25 -6.46 -37.13
C THR A 375 -26.10 -6.07 -38.33
N TRP A 376 -25.94 -4.85 -38.82
CA TRP A 376 -26.61 -4.35 -40.02
C TRP A 376 -26.22 -5.16 -41.25
N GLY A 377 -24.93 -5.45 -41.45
CA GLY A 377 -24.44 -6.26 -42.55
C GLY A 377 -25.03 -7.68 -42.54
N VAL A 378 -25.05 -8.33 -41.39
CA VAL A 378 -25.68 -9.66 -41.22
C VAL A 378 -27.18 -9.60 -41.55
N MET A 379 -27.88 -8.59 -41.05
CA MET A 379 -29.31 -8.43 -41.34
C MET A 379 -29.58 -8.21 -42.83
N VAL A 380 -28.81 -7.35 -43.50
CA VAL A 380 -28.94 -7.13 -44.95
C VAL A 380 -28.67 -8.43 -45.71
N ALA A 381 -27.66 -9.20 -45.33
CA ALA A 381 -27.36 -10.50 -45.94
C ALA A 381 -28.52 -11.50 -45.78
N ILE A 382 -29.13 -11.57 -44.59
CA ILE A 382 -30.31 -12.40 -44.33
C ILE A 382 -31.50 -11.95 -45.19
N LEU A 383 -31.74 -10.64 -45.28
CA LEU A 383 -32.82 -10.10 -46.10
C LEU A 383 -32.60 -10.38 -47.59
N SER A 384 -31.38 -10.23 -48.09
CA SER A 384 -31.01 -10.62 -49.47
C SER A 384 -31.31 -12.09 -49.71
N PHE A 385 -30.92 -12.98 -48.79
CA PHE A 385 -31.19 -14.41 -48.91
C PHE A 385 -32.70 -14.76 -48.90
N ILE A 386 -33.50 -14.05 -48.10
CA ILE A 386 -34.97 -14.21 -48.08
C ILE A 386 -35.60 -13.71 -49.38
N VAL A 387 -35.12 -12.57 -49.91
CA VAL A 387 -35.63 -12.01 -51.17
C VAL A 387 -35.32 -12.93 -52.34
N ASP A 388 -34.11 -13.47 -52.41
CA ASP A 388 -33.69 -14.41 -53.47
C ASP A 388 -34.53 -15.70 -53.46
N LYS A 389 -35.02 -16.12 -52.30
CA LYS A 389 -35.88 -17.30 -52.15
C LYS A 389 -37.33 -17.08 -52.60
N ASN A 390 -37.76 -15.87 -52.95
CA ASN A 390 -39.11 -15.61 -53.43
C ASN A 390 -39.14 -15.65 -54.98
N PRO A 391 -39.61 -16.75 -55.61
CA PRO A 391 -39.49 -16.99 -57.06
C PRO A 391 -40.31 -16.04 -57.96
N GLY A 392 -41.03 -15.07 -57.39
CA GLY A 392 -41.75 -14.04 -58.16
C GLY A 392 -41.01 -12.69 -58.30
N ALA A 393 -39.87 -12.50 -57.61
CA ALA A 393 -39.22 -11.20 -57.51
C ALA A 393 -38.05 -10.97 -58.50
N THR A 394 -37.65 -11.98 -59.27
CA THR A 394 -36.48 -11.94 -60.19
C THR A 394 -36.84 -11.86 -61.67
N SER A 395 -38.11 -11.70 -62.00
CA SER A 395 -38.53 -11.38 -63.37
C SER A 395 -38.14 -9.93 -63.68
N CYS A 396 -37.05 -9.72 -64.40
CA CYS A 396 -36.91 -8.50 -65.17
C CYS A 396 -38.06 -8.51 -66.18
N GLU A 397 -39.08 -7.69 -65.95
CA GLU A 397 -40.02 -7.32 -67.00
C GLU A 397 -39.17 -6.67 -68.09
N SER A 398 -38.81 -7.46 -69.11
CA SER A 398 -37.90 -7.01 -70.14
C SER A 398 -38.49 -5.74 -70.74
N HIS A 399 -37.70 -4.68 -70.79
CA HIS A 399 -37.94 -3.54 -71.66
C HIS A 399 -37.98 -4.07 -73.11
N SER A 400 -39.13 -4.60 -73.52
CA SER A 400 -39.41 -5.04 -74.89
C SER A 400 -40.03 -3.92 -75.73
N GLN A 401 -40.11 -2.70 -75.20
CA GLN A 401 -40.64 -1.54 -75.92
C GLN A 401 -39.75 -0.29 -75.80
N ILE A 402 -38.55 -0.34 -76.38
CA ILE A 402 -37.95 0.87 -76.97
C ILE A 402 -37.57 0.52 -78.41
N ARG A 403 -38.55 0.66 -79.31
CA ARG A 403 -38.35 0.68 -80.75
C ARG A 403 -37.73 2.03 -81.11
N VAL A 404 -36.40 2.16 -81.01
CA VAL A 404 -35.68 3.31 -81.59
C VAL A 404 -35.64 3.08 -83.11
N LEU A 405 -36.53 3.76 -83.81
CA LEU A 405 -36.31 4.09 -85.22
C LEU A 405 -35.29 5.22 -85.25
N LEU A 406 -34.06 4.96 -85.68
CA LEU A 406 -33.22 5.99 -86.31
C LEU A 406 -32.34 5.34 -87.38
N PRO A 407 -32.10 6.06 -88.49
CA PRO A 407 -31.65 5.50 -89.74
C PRO A 407 -30.12 5.39 -89.83
N SER A 408 -29.73 4.43 -90.66
CA SER A 408 -28.48 4.39 -91.43
C SER A 408 -28.00 5.78 -91.83
N ASN A 409 -26.79 6.16 -91.43
CA ASN A 409 -25.71 6.44 -92.39
C ASN A 409 -24.37 6.83 -91.76
N SER A 410 -23.34 6.39 -92.49
CA SER A 410 -21.97 6.92 -92.60
C SER A 410 -21.08 6.92 -91.35
N GLU A 411 -20.30 5.84 -91.24
CA GLU A 411 -18.87 5.87 -91.57
C GLU A 411 -18.15 7.21 -91.31
N LYS A 412 -17.41 7.26 -90.20
CA LYS A 412 -16.09 7.90 -90.14
C LYS A 412 -15.26 7.26 -89.03
N GLN A 413 -14.31 6.47 -89.48
CA GLN A 413 -13.18 5.93 -88.74
C GLN A 413 -12.32 7.11 -88.24
N VAL A 414 -12.20 7.25 -86.92
CA VAL A 414 -11.25 8.17 -86.28
C VAL A 414 -10.43 7.37 -85.28
N ASP A 415 -9.12 7.46 -85.48
CA ASP A 415 -8.05 6.68 -84.90
C ASP A 415 -7.97 6.72 -83.37
N SER A 416 -7.51 5.58 -82.86
CA SER A 416 -6.83 5.42 -81.60
C SER A 416 -5.53 6.21 -81.59
N ASP A 417 -5.35 7.09 -80.61
CA ASP A 417 -4.11 7.28 -79.83
C ASP A 417 -4.12 8.65 -79.18
N SER A 418 -4.43 8.71 -77.88
CA SER A 418 -3.88 9.69 -76.93
C SER A 418 -4.61 9.55 -75.59
N TRP A 419 -3.89 9.82 -74.50
CA TRP A 419 -4.28 9.79 -73.09
C TRP A 419 -3.82 8.57 -72.29
N LYS A 420 -2.52 8.29 -72.38
CA LYS A 420 -1.69 8.05 -71.18
C LYS A 420 -1.44 9.40 -70.49
N ALA A 421 -1.89 9.60 -69.24
CA ALA A 421 -1.20 10.38 -68.22
C ALA A 421 -1.96 10.40 -66.89
N SER A 422 -1.18 10.43 -65.81
CA SER A 422 -1.56 10.80 -64.43
C SER A 422 -2.04 9.68 -63.51
N VAL A 423 -1.13 8.72 -63.26
CA VAL A 423 -1.02 8.09 -61.94
C VAL A 423 -0.27 9.07 -61.05
N ALA A 424 -0.94 9.65 -60.06
CA ALA A 424 -0.31 10.44 -59.01
C ALA A 424 0.15 9.49 -57.89
N GLU A 425 1.44 9.54 -57.58
CA GLU A 425 2.08 8.88 -56.45
C GLU A 425 1.51 9.40 -55.12
N LEU A 426 1.10 8.47 -54.26
CA LEU A 426 0.91 8.70 -52.82
C LEU A 426 2.26 8.43 -52.12
N PRO A 427 2.80 9.36 -51.31
CA PRO A 427 4.04 9.12 -50.58
C PRO A 427 3.85 8.08 -49.49
N ALA A 428 4.80 7.15 -49.42
CA ALA A 428 4.91 6.14 -48.38
C ALA A 428 5.04 6.78 -46.99
N ALA A 429 4.27 6.26 -46.02
CA ALA A 429 4.42 6.60 -44.62
C ALA A 429 5.74 6.01 -44.06
N PRO A 430 6.47 6.75 -43.21
CA PRO A 430 7.71 6.28 -42.62
C PRO A 430 7.46 5.21 -41.55
N SER A 431 8.16 4.08 -41.67
CA SER A 431 8.30 3.07 -40.63
C SER A 431 9.06 3.66 -39.43
N ARG A 432 8.39 3.78 -38.28
CA ARG A 432 9.06 4.07 -37.01
C ARG A 432 9.60 2.78 -36.40
N THR A 433 10.92 2.69 -36.37
CA THR A 433 11.72 1.81 -35.53
C THR A 433 11.55 2.22 -34.07
N TYR A 434 11.13 1.29 -33.22
CA TYR A 434 11.24 1.46 -31.77
C TYR A 434 12.66 1.11 -31.35
N ALA A 435 13.38 2.09 -30.82
CA ALA A 435 14.62 1.89 -30.09
C ALA A 435 14.26 1.43 -28.66
N THR A 436 14.80 0.29 -28.27
CA THR A 436 14.93 -0.16 -26.89
C THR A 436 15.87 0.74 -26.13
N GLN A 437 15.41 1.25 -24.99
CA GLN A 437 16.24 1.56 -23.83
C GLN A 437 15.54 1.05 -22.58
#